data_AF-A0A9D3XIJ7-F1
#
_entry.id   AF-A0A9D3XIJ7-F1
#
_cell.length_a   1.000
_cell.length_b   1.000
_cell.length_c   1.000
_cell.angle_alpha   90.00
_cell.angle_beta   90.00
_cell.angle_gamma   90.00
#
_symmetry.space_group_name_H-M   'P 1'
#
loop_
_entity.id
_entity.type
_entity.pdbx_description
1 polymer ?
#
loop_
_entity_poly.entity_id
_entity_poly.type
_entity_poly.pdbx_seq_one_letter_code
_entity_poly.pdbx_strand_id
1 'polypeptide(L)'
;MHVPGPCLSFPTGETRGTRLWTCFVWPADSDELGVVTRGMPGDVDAVYGPDGGSFYRPGRTCVEISRRASAWIRWQGWALERKDEPVVNMLGRALRDLELSAQIQPLLSFRAMSSAPEQPHASHSYETLKVSRVREKVFHVELNRPDKRNAMNTVFWREMVACFNKIAQDSECHAVVVSGAGKLFTAGIDLMEMGSVFVMVEGDDTARKAWNLRKKIREYQESFTVLERCPKPVIAAVHGGCIGGGVDLISACDIRYCTQDAWFQVKEVDIGLAADVGTLQRLPRIIGNQSLVNELAFTARKMMAPEAESSGLVR
;
A
#
# COMPACT_ATOMS: atom_id res chain seq x y z
N MET A 1 22.92 -15.47 0.01
CA MET A 1 21.87 -14.95 -0.89
C MET A 1 21.22 -16.13 -1.60
N HIS A 2 20.09 -16.62 -1.08
CA HIS A 2 19.23 -17.58 -1.77
C HIS A 2 17.80 -17.30 -1.30
N VAL A 3 16.92 -17.06 -2.28
CA VAL A 3 15.48 -16.80 -2.08
C VAL A 3 14.79 -18.16 -2.11
N PRO A 4 13.95 -18.54 -1.12
CA PRO A 4 13.25 -19.81 -1.18
C PRO A 4 12.18 -19.78 -2.27
N GLY A 5 12.14 -20.84 -3.08
CA GLY A 5 11.15 -21.06 -4.15
C GLY A 5 9.74 -21.37 -3.64
N PRO A 6 8.74 -21.40 -4.53
CA PRO A 6 7.32 -21.50 -4.16
C PRO A 6 6.92 -22.89 -3.66
N CYS A 7 6.10 -22.94 -2.61
CA CYS A 7 5.41 -24.15 -2.16
C CYS A 7 4.39 -24.60 -3.22
N LEU A 8 4.61 -25.77 -3.83
CA LEU A 8 3.61 -26.44 -4.66
C LEU A 8 2.69 -27.28 -3.78
N SER A 9 1.38 -27.10 -3.94
CA SER A 9 0.34 -27.91 -3.31
C SER A 9 -0.34 -28.76 -4.37
N PHE A 10 -0.42 -30.07 -4.14
CA PHE A 10 -1.16 -31.00 -4.99
C PHE A 10 -2.27 -31.68 -4.16
N PRO A 11 -3.49 -31.83 -4.70
CA PRO A 11 -4.52 -32.63 -4.07
C PRO A 11 -4.27 -34.10 -4.34
N THR A 12 -3.96 -34.89 -3.31
CA THR A 12 -3.95 -36.36 -3.40
C THR A 12 -5.19 -36.92 -2.70
N GLY A 13 -6.16 -37.39 -3.50
CA GLY A 13 -7.14 -38.44 -3.23
C GLY A 13 -7.90 -38.46 -1.88
N GLU A 14 -9.23 -38.39 -1.96
CA GLU A 14 -10.15 -38.65 -0.84
C GLU A 14 -10.18 -40.13 -0.43
N THR A 15 -9.94 -40.41 0.86
CA THR A 15 -10.56 -41.57 1.53
C THR A 15 -10.99 -41.19 2.95
N ARG A 16 -12.28 -41.46 3.24
CA ARG A 16 -12.95 -41.39 4.56
C ARG A 16 -12.74 -40.10 5.38
N GLY A 17 -13.41 -39.02 4.94
CA GLY A 17 -13.96 -37.99 5.83
C GLY A 17 -12.97 -37.10 6.61
N THR A 18 -11.67 -37.17 6.35
CA THR A 18 -10.67 -36.35 7.03
C THR A 18 -9.70 -35.78 5.98
N ARG A 19 -9.63 -34.45 5.86
CA ARG A 19 -8.60 -33.81 5.02
C ARG A 19 -7.26 -33.94 5.72
N LEU A 20 -6.42 -34.86 5.25
CA LEU A 20 -5.01 -34.92 5.62
C LEU A 20 -4.27 -33.82 4.88
N TRP A 21 -3.60 -32.96 5.63
CA TRP A 21 -2.68 -31.96 5.09
C TRP A 21 -1.27 -32.50 5.30
N THR A 22 -0.57 -32.81 4.22
CA THR A 22 0.85 -33.15 4.27
C THR A 22 1.64 -31.89 4.00
N CYS A 23 2.39 -31.40 4.99
CA CYS A 23 3.34 -30.32 4.79
C CYS A 23 4.73 -30.91 4.64
N PHE A 24 5.39 -30.63 3.51
CA PHE A 24 6.81 -30.89 3.35
C PHE A 24 7.56 -29.64 3.82
N VAL A 25 8.45 -29.82 4.78
CA VAL A 25 9.35 -28.76 5.27
C VAL A 25 10.75 -29.16 4.85
N TRP A 26 11.46 -28.25 4.17
CA TRP A 26 12.88 -28.41 3.87
C TRP A 26 13.69 -27.66 4.93
N PRO A 27 14.37 -28.34 5.87
CA PRO A 27 15.25 -27.68 6.82
C PRO A 27 16.44 -27.06 6.07
N ALA A 28 16.88 -25.88 6.49
CA ALA A 28 17.89 -25.09 5.77
C ALA A 28 19.29 -25.74 5.67
N ASP A 29 19.54 -26.87 6.34
CA ASP A 29 20.86 -27.51 6.46
C ASP A 29 20.83 -29.04 6.19
N SER A 30 19.89 -29.56 5.40
CA SER A 30 19.90 -30.99 5.00
C SER A 30 19.36 -31.21 3.58
N ASP A 31 19.96 -32.14 2.83
CA ASP A 31 19.56 -32.52 1.47
C ASP A 31 18.38 -33.54 1.41
N GLU A 32 17.68 -33.78 2.52
CA GLU A 32 16.65 -34.83 2.63
C GLU A 32 15.25 -34.30 2.99
N LEU A 33 14.24 -34.95 2.39
CA LEU A 33 12.81 -34.64 2.47
C LEU A 33 12.17 -35.22 3.74
N GLY A 34 11.73 -34.37 4.67
CA GLY A 34 10.94 -34.78 5.84
C GLY A 34 9.42 -34.64 5.61
N VAL A 35 8.65 -35.63 6.07
CA VAL A 35 7.17 -35.62 6.02
C VAL A 35 6.61 -35.33 7.40
N VAL A 36 5.75 -34.30 7.52
CA VAL A 36 4.98 -34.04 8.73
C VAL A 36 3.51 -34.29 8.45
N THR A 37 2.90 -35.23 9.18
CA THR A 37 1.46 -35.45 9.19
C THR A 37 0.87 -34.87 10.47
N ARG A 38 -0.28 -34.17 10.37
CA ARG A 38 -0.95 -33.56 11.52
C ARG A 38 -2.33 -34.19 11.70
N GLY A 39 -2.61 -34.76 12.87
CA GLY A 39 -3.94 -35.20 13.28
C GLY A 39 -4.32 -34.58 14.63
N MET A 40 -5.39 -33.76 14.66
CA MET A 40 -6.04 -33.13 15.84
C MET A 40 -5.14 -32.34 16.84
N PRO A 41 -5.69 -31.40 17.63
CA PRO A 41 -4.89 -30.54 18.51
C PRO A 41 -4.65 -31.21 19.87
N GLY A 42 -3.42 -31.66 20.15
CA GLY A 42 -3.04 -32.14 21.48
C GLY A 42 -1.73 -32.90 21.54
N ASP A 43 -1.44 -33.74 20.55
CA ASP A 43 -0.26 -34.62 20.56
C ASP A 43 0.56 -34.43 19.29
N VAL A 44 1.87 -34.26 19.44
CA VAL A 44 2.85 -34.32 18.34
C VAL A 44 3.54 -35.67 18.47
N ASP A 45 2.94 -36.71 17.89
CA ASP A 45 3.52 -38.05 17.91
C ASP A 45 4.58 -38.18 16.81
N ALA A 46 5.80 -37.75 17.16
CA ALA A 46 7.08 -38.06 16.53
C ALA A 46 7.35 -37.55 15.08
N VAL A 47 8.63 -37.29 14.84
CA VAL A 47 9.22 -37.05 13.51
C VAL A 47 9.99 -38.31 13.14
N TYR A 48 9.65 -38.93 12.01
CA TYR A 48 10.35 -40.11 11.50
C TYR A 48 11.20 -39.73 10.28
N GLY A 49 12.50 -40.06 10.33
CA GLY A 49 13.33 -40.08 9.13
C GLY A 49 13.05 -41.33 8.27
N PRO A 50 13.52 -41.36 7.01
CA PRO A 50 13.33 -42.49 6.11
C PRO A 50 13.91 -43.82 6.66
N ASP A 51 14.77 -43.75 7.67
CA ASP A 51 15.45 -44.91 8.28
C ASP A 51 14.79 -45.39 9.59
N GLY A 52 13.69 -44.75 10.02
CA GLY A 52 12.95 -45.12 11.24
C GLY A 52 13.57 -44.63 12.57
N GLY A 53 14.59 -43.77 12.54
CA GLY A 53 15.18 -43.16 13.74
C GLY A 53 14.41 -41.92 14.22
N SER A 54 14.17 -41.79 15.53
CA SER A 54 13.49 -40.64 16.16
C SER A 54 14.49 -39.53 16.56
N PHE A 55 14.17 -38.28 16.25
CA PHE A 55 14.86 -37.10 16.78
C PHE A 55 14.02 -36.46 17.89
N TYR A 56 14.35 -36.75 19.15
CA TYR A 56 13.81 -36.02 20.31
C TYR A 56 14.96 -35.35 21.07
N ARG A 57 14.89 -34.03 21.25
CA ARG A 57 15.67 -33.29 22.27
C ARG A 57 14.73 -32.38 23.06
N PRO A 58 14.50 -32.63 24.37
CA PRO A 58 13.62 -31.79 25.19
C PRO A 58 14.30 -30.46 25.54
N GLY A 59 13.56 -29.34 25.52
CA GLY A 59 14.03 -28.10 26.16
C GLY A 59 13.58 -26.72 25.64
N ARG A 60 12.74 -26.58 24.59
CA ARG A 60 12.17 -25.25 24.22
C ARG A 60 10.65 -25.30 24.22
N THR A 61 10.05 -24.64 25.22
CA THR A 61 8.62 -24.60 25.48
C THR A 61 7.87 -23.69 24.50
N CYS A 62 6.80 -24.23 23.90
CA CYS A 62 5.91 -23.62 22.92
C CYS A 62 4.93 -22.58 23.52
N VAL A 63 5.34 -21.82 24.54
CA VAL A 63 4.44 -20.94 25.32
C VAL A 63 4.37 -19.52 24.74
N GLU A 64 5.34 -19.10 23.93
CA GLU A 64 5.44 -17.72 23.44
C GLU A 64 4.56 -17.45 22.20
N ILE A 65 4.14 -18.49 21.49
CA ILE A 65 3.26 -18.39 20.31
C ILE A 65 1.78 -18.21 20.71
N SER A 66 1.40 -18.71 21.90
CA SER A 66 0.00 -18.70 22.37
C SER A 66 -0.52 -17.29 22.73
N ARG A 67 0.34 -16.40 23.27
CA ARG A 67 -0.11 -15.06 23.70
C ARG A 67 -0.42 -14.10 22.53
N ARG A 68 0.21 -14.28 21.35
CA ARG A 68 -0.08 -13.49 20.15
C ARG A 68 -1.41 -13.90 19.49
N ALA A 69 -1.78 -15.17 19.56
CA ALA A 69 -3.05 -15.66 19.01
C ALA A 69 -4.27 -15.19 19.82
N SER A 70 -4.16 -15.05 21.15
CA SER A 70 -5.28 -14.65 22.01
C SER A 70 -5.64 -13.15 21.96
N ALA A 71 -4.74 -12.29 21.46
CA ALA A 71 -5.04 -10.90 21.13
C ALA A 71 -5.73 -10.79 19.76
N TRP A 72 -5.35 -11.67 18.84
CA TRP A 72 -5.85 -11.72 17.47
C TRP A 72 -7.32 -12.17 17.38
N ILE A 73 -7.73 -13.17 18.17
CA ILE A 73 -9.13 -13.65 18.24
C ILE A 73 -10.06 -12.59 18.88
N ARG A 74 -9.54 -11.74 19.79
CA ARG A 74 -10.31 -10.64 20.37
C ARG A 74 -10.52 -9.46 19.42
N TRP A 75 -9.65 -9.30 18.41
CA TRP A 75 -9.77 -8.21 17.42
C TRP A 75 -10.74 -8.54 16.28
N GLN A 76 -10.82 -9.81 15.85
CA GLN A 76 -11.80 -10.24 14.83
C GLN A 76 -13.26 -10.05 15.26
N GLY A 77 -13.55 -10.05 16.57
CA GLY A 77 -14.87 -9.71 17.10
C GLY A 77 -15.18 -8.20 17.10
N TRP A 78 -14.17 -7.34 16.96
CA TRP A 78 -14.31 -5.88 17.10
C TRP A 78 -14.57 -5.17 15.76
N ALA A 79 -14.08 -5.72 14.65
CA ALA A 79 -14.17 -5.14 13.31
C ALA A 79 -15.57 -5.24 12.66
N LEU A 80 -16.52 -5.97 13.27
CA LEU A 80 -17.86 -6.18 12.72
C LEU A 80 -18.89 -5.09 13.12
N GLU A 81 -18.57 -4.17 14.03
CA GLU A 81 -19.61 -3.36 14.68
C GLU A 81 -19.71 -1.86 14.32
N ARG A 82 -18.81 -1.23 13.54
CA ARG A 82 -18.88 0.25 13.39
C ARG A 82 -18.49 0.77 12.00
N LYS A 83 -19.48 1.33 11.27
CA LYS A 83 -19.40 1.78 9.87
C LYS A 83 -19.04 3.26 9.66
N ASP A 84 -18.89 4.07 10.70
CA ASP A 84 -18.93 5.54 10.57
C ASP A 84 -17.72 6.31 11.14
N GLU A 85 -16.48 5.78 11.05
CA GLU A 85 -15.31 6.45 11.62
C GLU A 85 -14.42 7.20 10.58
N PRO A 86 -13.99 8.47 10.86
CA PRO A 86 -13.07 9.21 9.97
C PRO A 86 -11.65 8.61 9.90
N VAL A 87 -11.04 8.63 8.70
CA VAL A 87 -9.69 8.12 8.38
C VAL A 87 -8.59 8.63 9.32
N VAL A 88 -8.73 9.85 9.87
CA VAL A 88 -7.79 10.44 10.84
C VAL A 88 -7.69 9.62 12.13
N ASN A 89 -8.79 9.00 12.58
CA ASN A 89 -8.80 8.15 13.77
C ASN A 89 -8.21 6.76 13.51
N MET A 90 -8.35 6.25 12.28
CA MET A 90 -7.72 5.00 11.82
C MET A 90 -6.19 5.12 11.83
N LEU A 91 -5.65 6.21 11.25
CA LEU A 91 -4.23 6.55 11.29
C LEU A 91 -3.72 6.76 12.72
N GLY A 92 -4.55 7.38 13.56
CA GLY A 92 -4.18 7.62 14.94
C GLY A 92 -3.99 6.36 15.79
N ARG A 93 -4.63 5.23 15.41
CA ARG A 93 -4.47 3.92 16.06
C ARG A 93 -3.39 3.06 15.42
N ALA A 94 -3.26 3.04 14.09
CA ALA A 94 -2.15 2.37 13.41
C ALA A 94 -0.77 2.85 13.94
N LEU A 95 -0.66 4.14 14.28
CA LEU A 95 0.53 4.72 14.90
C LEU A 95 0.73 4.34 16.38
N ARG A 96 -0.33 3.96 17.12
CA ARG A 96 -0.24 3.51 18.52
C ARG A 96 0.22 2.06 18.62
N ASP A 97 -0.15 1.22 17.66
CA ASP A 97 0.25 -0.19 17.62
C ASP A 97 1.76 -0.35 17.29
N LEU A 98 2.39 0.69 16.74
CA LEU A 98 3.83 0.76 16.48
C LEU A 98 4.68 1.10 17.72
N GLU A 99 4.08 1.54 18.84
CA GLU A 99 4.80 1.95 20.07
C GLU A 99 4.99 0.82 21.11
N LEU A 100 4.68 -0.44 20.78
CA LEU A 100 4.75 -1.55 21.73
C LEU A 100 6.11 -2.28 21.78
N SER A 101 7.15 -1.57 22.25
CA SER A 101 8.21 -2.17 23.07
C SER A 101 9.08 -1.13 23.78
N ALA A 102 8.60 -0.54 24.87
CA ALA A 102 9.48 0.04 25.88
C ALA A 102 8.85 -0.16 27.26
N GLN A 103 9.36 -1.16 27.98
CA GLN A 103 9.12 -1.33 29.41
C GLN A 103 9.82 -0.18 30.15
N ILE A 104 9.07 0.58 30.97
CA ILE A 104 9.45 1.18 32.27
C ILE A 104 8.17 1.78 32.88
N GLN A 105 7.88 1.44 34.14
CA GLN A 105 6.91 2.11 35.04
C GLN A 105 7.66 2.46 36.34
N PRO A 106 7.08 3.25 37.28
CA PRO A 106 6.20 4.42 37.13
C PRO A 106 6.70 5.61 38.02
N LEU A 107 6.14 6.83 37.85
CA LEU A 107 5.71 7.74 38.95
C LEU A 107 5.58 9.22 38.49
N LEU A 108 4.37 9.73 38.74
CA LEU A 108 4.02 11.08 39.23
C LEU A 108 3.69 12.23 38.27
N SER A 109 2.53 12.79 38.61
CA SER A 109 1.91 14.07 38.24
C SER A 109 1.18 14.14 36.91
N PHE A 110 -0.12 13.84 36.99
CA PHE A 110 -1.14 14.45 36.16
C PHE A 110 -1.01 15.98 36.27
N ARG A 111 -0.44 16.60 35.24
CA ARG A 111 -0.62 18.03 34.98
C ARG A 111 -1.38 18.12 33.67
N ALA A 112 -2.58 18.69 33.74
CA ALA A 112 -3.40 19.02 32.57
C ALA A 112 -2.54 19.83 31.59
N MET A 113 -2.22 19.24 30.44
CA MET A 113 -1.54 19.95 29.37
C MET A 113 -2.60 20.69 28.55
N SER A 114 -2.65 21.99 28.82
CA SER A 114 -3.20 23.03 27.96
C SER A 114 -2.91 22.73 26.49
N SER A 115 -3.94 22.91 25.65
CA SER A 115 -3.83 22.89 24.19
C SER A 115 -2.64 23.75 23.74
N ALA A 116 -1.64 23.11 23.13
CA ALA A 116 -0.55 23.81 22.50
C ALA A 116 -1.09 24.60 21.29
N PRO A 117 -0.67 25.85 21.09
CA PRO A 117 -1.09 26.64 19.94
C PRO A 117 -0.54 26.02 18.66
N GLU A 118 -1.40 25.90 17.65
CA GLU A 118 -1.06 25.52 16.28
C GLU A 118 -0.03 26.53 15.74
N GLN A 119 1.24 26.13 15.67
CA GLN A 119 2.31 26.99 15.16
C GLN A 119 2.19 27.07 13.62
N PRO A 120 2.15 28.27 13.02
CA PRO A 120 2.02 28.44 11.59
C PRO A 120 3.36 28.14 10.92
N HIS A 121 3.60 26.86 10.61
CA HIS A 121 4.60 26.52 9.61
C HIS A 121 4.15 27.12 8.29
N ALA A 122 5.05 27.86 7.62
CA ALA A 122 4.80 28.67 6.44
C ALA A 122 3.66 28.09 5.59
N SER A 123 2.54 28.82 5.50
CA SER A 123 1.37 28.40 4.74
C SER A 123 1.77 28.23 3.27
N HIS A 124 1.84 26.98 2.83
CA HIS A 124 2.04 26.68 1.41
C HIS A 124 0.67 26.74 0.75
N SER A 125 0.39 27.86 0.06
CA SER A 125 -0.82 28.00 -0.72
C SER A 125 -0.67 27.23 -2.04
N TYR A 126 -1.33 26.09 -2.13
CA TYR A 126 -1.52 25.32 -3.35
C TYR A 126 -2.98 25.39 -3.78
N GLU A 127 -3.24 25.34 -5.08
CA GLU A 127 -4.59 25.33 -5.66
C GLU A 127 -5.23 23.94 -5.60
N THR A 128 -4.42 22.89 -5.75
CA THR A 128 -4.91 21.50 -5.94
C THR A 128 -4.53 20.56 -4.82
N LEU A 129 -3.65 21.00 -3.92
CA LEU A 129 -3.19 20.25 -2.76
C LEU A 129 -3.50 21.02 -1.49
N LYS A 130 -3.69 20.30 -0.39
CA LYS A 130 -3.69 20.87 0.96
C LYS A 130 -2.64 20.15 1.78
N VAL A 131 -1.70 20.90 2.35
CA VAL A 131 -0.64 20.34 3.19
C VAL A 131 -0.88 20.77 4.62
N SER A 132 -0.96 19.80 5.52
CA SER A 132 -1.14 20.04 6.96
C SER A 132 -0.21 19.15 7.78
N ARG A 133 0.01 19.52 9.05
CA ARG A 133 0.73 18.68 10.01
C ARG A 133 -0.30 18.02 10.92
N VAL A 134 -0.45 16.70 10.82
CA VAL A 134 -1.45 15.94 11.58
C VAL A 134 -0.94 15.47 12.94
N ARG A 135 0.37 15.31 13.06
CA ARG A 135 1.09 14.99 14.31
C ARG A 135 2.49 15.59 14.25
N GLU A 136 3.20 15.56 15.38
CA GLU A 136 4.63 15.85 15.40
C GLU A 136 5.34 15.02 14.32
N LYS A 137 6.02 15.72 13.40
CA LYS A 137 6.79 15.16 12.29
C LYS A 137 6.04 14.37 11.21
N VAL A 138 4.71 14.34 11.24
CA VAL A 138 3.89 13.69 10.19
C VAL A 138 3.13 14.73 9.40
N PHE A 139 3.43 14.79 8.11
CA PHE A 139 2.80 15.70 7.17
C PHE A 139 1.69 14.95 6.43
N HIS A 140 0.61 15.65 6.14
CA HIS A 140 -0.53 15.15 5.39
C HIS A 140 -0.70 16.00 4.14
N VAL A 141 -0.56 15.37 2.98
CA VAL A 141 -0.77 15.95 1.66
C VAL A 141 -2.11 15.43 1.11
N GLU A 142 -3.11 16.27 1.10
CA GLU A 142 -4.46 15.93 0.62
C GLU A 142 -4.68 16.46 -0.79
N LEU A 143 -5.13 15.60 -1.71
CA LEU A 143 -5.63 16.03 -3.02
C LEU A 143 -6.91 16.81 -2.82
N ASN A 144 -6.94 18.09 -3.19
CA ASN A 144 -7.96 19.04 -2.71
C ASN A 144 -8.71 19.72 -3.87
N ARG A 145 -9.28 18.92 -4.77
CA ARG A 145 -10.30 19.39 -5.74
C ARG A 145 -11.57 18.55 -5.62
N PRO A 146 -12.21 18.48 -4.44
CA PRO A 146 -13.30 17.52 -4.18
C PRO A 146 -14.49 17.68 -5.13
N ASP A 147 -14.83 18.91 -5.52
CA ASP A 147 -15.91 19.21 -6.48
C ASP A 147 -15.63 18.68 -7.90
N LYS A 148 -14.35 18.43 -8.20
CA LYS A 148 -13.88 17.80 -9.44
C LYS A 148 -13.39 16.38 -9.20
N ARG A 149 -13.75 15.77 -8.06
CA ARG A 149 -13.34 14.41 -7.67
C ARG A 149 -11.80 14.24 -7.73
N ASN A 150 -11.07 15.27 -7.34
CA ASN A 150 -9.60 15.33 -7.33
C ASN A 150 -8.97 14.99 -8.69
N ALA A 151 -9.63 15.38 -9.80
CA ALA A 151 -9.05 15.23 -11.14
C ALA A 151 -7.73 16.02 -11.25
N MET A 152 -6.75 15.42 -11.93
CA MET A 152 -5.36 15.90 -12.03
C MET A 152 -5.22 16.82 -13.24
N ASN A 153 -5.23 18.12 -12.97
CA ASN A 153 -5.07 19.15 -13.99
C ASN A 153 -3.62 19.65 -14.09
N THR A 154 -3.34 20.58 -14.99
CA THR A 154 -1.99 21.13 -15.25
C THR A 154 -1.32 21.68 -13.99
N VAL A 155 -2.11 22.28 -13.10
CA VAL A 155 -1.60 22.83 -11.82
C VAL A 155 -1.19 21.70 -10.87
N PHE A 156 -1.99 20.64 -10.75
CA PHE A 156 -1.66 19.48 -9.92
C PHE A 156 -0.30 18.87 -10.25
N TRP A 157 -0.01 18.65 -11.54
CA TRP A 157 1.26 18.06 -11.96
C TRP A 157 2.46 18.89 -11.48
N ARG A 158 2.37 20.22 -11.55
CA ARG A 158 3.41 21.14 -11.07
C ARG A 158 3.49 21.19 -9.55
N GLU A 159 2.34 21.25 -8.88
CA GLU A 159 2.29 21.38 -7.41
C GLU A 159 2.80 20.14 -6.70
N MET A 160 2.57 18.93 -7.23
CA MET A 160 3.13 17.70 -6.68
C MET A 160 4.67 17.75 -6.63
N VAL A 161 5.30 18.17 -7.73
CA VAL A 161 6.77 18.35 -7.80
C VAL A 161 7.25 19.37 -6.77
N ALA A 162 6.61 20.54 -6.75
CA ALA A 162 6.98 21.61 -5.81
C ALA A 162 6.80 21.18 -4.34
N CYS A 163 5.71 20.49 -4.03
CA CYS A 163 5.38 20.02 -2.69
C CYS A 163 6.37 18.99 -2.19
N PHE A 164 6.60 17.91 -2.94
CA PHE A 164 7.48 16.83 -2.49
C PHE A 164 8.95 17.21 -2.48
N ASN A 165 9.42 18.08 -3.39
CA ASN A 165 10.79 18.60 -3.32
C ASN A 165 11.05 19.43 -2.05
N LYS A 166 10.03 20.14 -1.55
CA LYS A 166 10.13 20.86 -0.27
C LYS A 166 10.08 19.90 0.92
N ILE A 167 9.13 18.97 0.93
CA ILE A 167 9.04 17.93 1.97
C ILE A 167 10.35 17.13 2.07
N ALA A 168 10.98 16.82 0.94
CA ALA A 168 12.25 16.11 0.89
C ALA A 168 13.39 16.86 1.60
N GLN A 169 13.33 18.20 1.69
CA GLN A 169 14.31 19.04 2.36
C GLN A 169 13.91 19.44 3.80
N ASP A 170 12.65 19.25 4.18
CA ASP A 170 12.15 19.61 5.50
C ASP A 170 12.69 18.63 6.57
N SER A 171 13.47 19.13 7.53
CA SER A 171 14.02 18.35 8.66
C SER A 171 12.96 17.97 9.70
N GLU A 172 11.85 18.72 9.72
CA GLU A 172 10.74 18.48 10.64
C GLU A 172 9.75 17.45 10.09
N CYS A 173 9.91 16.98 8.85
CA CYS A 173 9.08 15.92 8.28
C CYS A 173 9.80 14.58 8.35
N HIS A 174 9.17 13.58 8.98
CA HIS A 174 9.68 12.22 9.07
C HIS A 174 8.86 11.22 8.25
N ALA A 175 7.57 11.49 8.01
CA ALA A 175 6.69 10.67 7.19
C ALA A 175 5.58 11.51 6.57
N VAL A 176 5.07 11.06 5.43
CA VAL A 176 4.00 11.72 4.69
C VAL A 176 2.82 10.77 4.53
N VAL A 177 1.62 11.27 4.79
CA VAL A 177 0.36 10.60 4.39
C VAL A 177 -0.21 11.34 3.19
N VAL A 178 -0.60 10.60 2.15
CA VAL A 178 -1.31 11.13 0.98
C VAL A 178 -2.74 10.60 0.97
N SER A 179 -3.73 11.49 0.90
CA SER A 179 -5.15 11.12 0.77
C SER A 179 -5.86 12.02 -0.25
N GLY A 180 -7.14 11.74 -0.55
CA GLY A 180 -7.99 12.65 -1.32
C GLY A 180 -9.07 13.30 -0.46
N ALA A 181 -9.46 14.53 -0.78
CA ALA A 181 -10.62 15.18 -0.20
C ALA A 181 -11.92 14.67 -0.85
N GLY A 182 -13.04 14.69 -0.11
CA GLY A 182 -14.36 14.40 -0.65
C GLY A 182 -14.66 12.91 -0.85
N LYS A 183 -15.43 12.57 -1.90
CA LYS A 183 -16.07 11.25 -2.05
C LYS A 183 -15.15 10.12 -2.51
N LEU A 184 -14.02 10.43 -3.12
CA LEU A 184 -13.08 9.44 -3.65
C LEU A 184 -11.66 9.98 -3.63
N PHE A 185 -10.68 9.10 -3.72
CA PHE A 185 -9.27 9.46 -3.76
C PHE A 185 -8.94 10.33 -4.97
N THR A 186 -9.14 9.82 -6.20
CA THR A 186 -9.00 10.62 -7.43
C THR A 186 -9.72 10.01 -8.64
N ALA A 187 -10.27 10.87 -9.49
CA ALA A 187 -10.82 10.50 -10.79
C ALA A 187 -9.76 10.34 -11.89
N GLY A 188 -8.47 10.54 -11.58
CA GLY A 188 -7.37 10.47 -12.54
C GLY A 188 -7.16 11.78 -13.29
N ILE A 189 -6.64 11.71 -14.52
CA ILE A 189 -6.37 12.90 -15.34
C ILE A 189 -7.64 13.71 -15.62
N ASP A 190 -7.53 15.03 -15.58
CA ASP A 190 -8.62 15.93 -15.97
C ASP A 190 -8.78 15.89 -17.50
N LEU A 191 -9.76 15.12 -17.99
CA LEU A 191 -9.96 14.88 -19.43
C LEU A 191 -10.24 16.16 -20.23
N MET A 192 -10.83 17.19 -19.59
CA MET A 192 -11.09 18.47 -20.24
C MET A 192 -9.78 19.21 -20.57
N GLU A 193 -8.78 19.09 -19.72
CA GLU A 193 -7.44 19.61 -19.99
C GLU A 193 -6.60 18.66 -20.85
N MET A 194 -6.78 17.33 -20.73
CA MET A 194 -6.10 16.34 -21.58
C MET A 194 -6.37 16.58 -23.07
N GLY A 195 -7.60 16.95 -23.43
CA GLY A 195 -7.97 17.27 -24.81
C GLY A 195 -7.07 18.35 -25.44
N SER A 196 -6.68 19.36 -24.66
CA SER A 196 -5.74 20.39 -25.13
C SER A 196 -4.32 19.84 -25.32
N VAL A 197 -3.87 18.92 -24.46
CA VAL A 197 -2.50 18.39 -24.49
C VAL A 197 -2.28 17.45 -25.67
N PHE A 198 -3.23 16.55 -25.98
CA PHE A 198 -3.05 15.58 -27.08
C PHE A 198 -3.45 16.11 -28.45
N VAL A 199 -4.45 17.00 -28.51
CA VAL A 199 -4.92 17.55 -29.79
C VAL A 199 -4.07 18.73 -30.25
N MET A 200 -3.45 19.47 -29.32
CA MET A 200 -2.71 20.70 -29.62
C MET A 200 -1.22 20.61 -29.28
N VAL A 201 -0.59 19.44 -29.45
CA VAL A 201 0.87 19.36 -29.35
C VAL A 201 1.48 20.24 -30.44
N GLU A 202 2.20 21.28 -30.03
CA GLU A 202 2.87 22.21 -30.94
C GLU A 202 3.95 21.51 -31.77
N GLY A 203 4.08 21.91 -33.03
CA GLY A 203 5.13 21.44 -33.94
C GLY A 203 4.65 21.37 -35.37
N ASP A 204 5.54 21.75 -36.30
CA ASP A 204 5.22 21.84 -37.73
C ASP A 204 5.13 20.46 -38.40
N ASP A 205 5.69 19.42 -37.78
CA ASP A 205 5.67 18.04 -38.26
C ASP A 205 5.56 17.01 -37.12
N THR A 206 5.39 15.75 -37.49
CA THR A 206 5.26 14.63 -36.54
C THR A 206 6.47 14.49 -35.62
N ALA A 207 7.69 14.76 -36.09
CA ALA A 207 8.90 14.61 -35.30
C ALA A 207 9.00 15.68 -34.20
N ARG A 208 8.71 16.94 -34.55
CA ARG A 208 8.66 18.07 -33.60
C ARG A 208 7.55 17.90 -32.58
N LYS A 209 6.37 17.45 -33.02
CA LYS A 209 5.26 17.10 -32.13
C LYS A 209 5.66 15.99 -31.15
N ALA A 210 6.25 14.89 -31.65
CA ALA A 210 6.71 13.80 -30.78
C ALA A 210 7.76 14.26 -29.76
N TRP A 211 8.68 15.14 -30.15
CA TRP A 211 9.68 15.71 -29.24
C TRP A 211 9.03 16.53 -28.11
N ASN A 212 8.04 17.36 -28.44
CA ASN A 212 7.31 18.16 -27.46
C ASN A 212 6.41 17.32 -26.56
N LEU A 213 5.69 16.34 -27.12
CA LEU A 213 4.91 15.37 -26.34
C LEU A 213 5.80 14.62 -25.34
N ARG A 214 6.99 14.17 -25.77
CA ARG A 214 7.94 13.49 -24.89
C ARG A 214 8.42 14.37 -23.73
N LYS A 215 8.64 15.67 -23.95
CA LYS A 215 8.95 16.60 -22.85
C LYS A 215 7.79 16.65 -21.86
N LYS A 216 6.55 16.73 -22.37
CA LYS A 216 5.36 16.80 -21.52
C LYS A 216 5.15 15.54 -20.68
N ILE A 217 5.32 14.36 -21.29
CA ILE A 217 5.27 13.08 -20.58
C ILE A 217 6.30 13.05 -19.45
N ARG A 218 7.53 13.54 -19.68
CA ARG A 218 8.56 13.62 -18.64
C ARG A 218 8.20 14.57 -17.50
N GLU A 219 7.57 15.70 -17.80
CA GLU A 219 7.07 16.61 -16.76
C GLU A 219 6.03 15.91 -15.87
N TYR A 220 5.11 15.15 -16.45
CA TYR A 220 4.08 14.43 -15.69
C TYR A 220 4.64 13.22 -14.93
N GLN A 221 5.61 12.51 -15.49
CA GLN A 221 6.34 11.45 -14.79
C GLN A 221 7.06 11.99 -13.53
N GLU A 222 7.61 13.19 -13.60
CA GLU A 222 8.29 13.80 -12.44
C GLU A 222 7.33 14.03 -11.28
N SER A 223 6.06 14.38 -11.55
CA SER A 223 5.02 14.59 -10.52
C SER A 223 4.83 13.40 -9.58
N PHE A 224 5.11 12.17 -10.03
CA PHE A 224 5.07 10.99 -9.17
C PHE A 224 6.46 10.48 -8.79
N THR A 225 7.46 10.68 -9.64
CA THR A 225 8.84 10.26 -9.34
C THR A 225 9.42 11.01 -8.13
N VAL A 226 8.96 12.23 -7.85
CA VAL A 226 9.33 12.95 -6.62
C VAL A 226 8.88 12.26 -5.32
N LEU A 227 7.82 11.43 -5.35
CA LEU A 227 7.41 10.65 -4.18
C LEU A 227 8.46 9.58 -3.89
N GLU A 228 8.88 8.83 -4.91
CA GLU A 228 9.90 7.79 -4.82
C GLU A 228 11.29 8.35 -4.47
N ARG A 229 11.61 9.57 -4.92
CA ARG A 229 12.86 10.27 -4.56
C ARG A 229 12.83 10.90 -3.17
N CYS A 230 11.66 11.05 -2.55
CA CYS A 230 11.55 11.61 -1.22
C CYS A 230 12.20 10.64 -0.22
N PRO A 231 13.18 11.08 0.60
CA PRO A 231 13.82 10.18 1.56
C PRO A 231 12.93 9.86 2.78
N LYS A 232 11.75 10.47 2.87
CA LYS A 232 10.77 10.23 3.94
C LYS A 232 9.72 9.23 3.43
N PRO A 233 9.35 8.20 4.21
CA PRO A 233 8.30 7.27 3.83
C PRO A 233 6.98 7.98 3.48
N VAL A 234 6.38 7.58 2.36
CA VAL A 234 5.12 8.09 1.84
C VAL A 234 4.05 7.00 1.87
N ILE A 235 2.96 7.28 2.58
CA ILE A 235 1.85 6.35 2.81
C ILE A 235 0.62 6.85 2.06
N ALA A 236 0.12 6.07 1.09
CA ALA A 236 -1.17 6.34 0.46
C ALA A 236 -2.32 5.82 1.33
N ALA A 237 -3.29 6.68 1.64
CA ALA A 237 -4.54 6.34 2.30
C ALA A 237 -5.69 6.56 1.30
N VAL A 238 -6.16 5.47 0.69
CA VAL A 238 -7.08 5.48 -0.45
C VAL A 238 -8.50 5.15 -0.02
N HIS A 239 -9.46 6.00 -0.38
CA HIS A 239 -10.89 5.72 -0.23
C HIS A 239 -11.65 5.90 -1.54
N GLY A 240 -12.76 5.18 -1.71
CA GLY A 240 -13.51 5.18 -2.96
C GLY A 240 -12.64 4.88 -4.21
N GLY A 241 -12.90 5.59 -5.31
CA GLY A 241 -12.19 5.37 -6.57
C GLY A 241 -10.77 5.93 -6.61
N CYS A 242 -9.83 5.11 -7.07
CA CYS A 242 -8.47 5.47 -7.46
C CYS A 242 -8.25 5.08 -8.93
N ILE A 243 -8.34 6.07 -9.83
CA ILE A 243 -8.51 5.84 -11.27
C ILE A 243 -7.33 6.41 -12.06
N GLY A 244 -6.85 5.65 -13.05
CA GLY A 244 -5.81 6.07 -14.00
C GLY A 244 -4.56 6.58 -13.28
N GLY A 245 -4.22 7.86 -13.50
CA GLY A 245 -3.14 8.57 -12.79
C GLY A 245 -3.14 8.44 -11.26
N GLY A 246 -4.27 8.08 -10.63
CA GLY A 246 -4.30 7.68 -9.22
C GLY A 246 -3.49 6.42 -8.91
N VAL A 247 -3.52 5.43 -9.80
CA VAL A 247 -2.71 4.20 -9.71
C VAL A 247 -1.24 4.53 -9.92
N ASP A 248 -0.91 5.43 -10.86
CA ASP A 248 0.46 5.92 -11.06
C ASP A 248 1.01 6.60 -9.79
N LEU A 249 0.17 7.40 -9.12
CA LEU A 249 0.50 8.05 -7.86
C LEU A 249 0.77 7.02 -6.76
N ILE A 250 -0.20 6.15 -6.45
CA ILE A 250 -0.05 5.25 -5.28
C ILE A 250 1.02 4.18 -5.50
N SER A 251 1.30 3.82 -6.75
CA SER A 251 2.37 2.88 -7.09
C SER A 251 3.77 3.48 -6.88
N ALA A 252 3.88 4.81 -6.78
CA ALA A 252 5.09 5.53 -6.39
C ALA A 252 5.22 5.76 -4.87
N CYS A 253 4.16 5.49 -4.08
CA CYS A 253 4.23 5.51 -2.62
C CYS A 253 4.87 4.22 -2.08
N ASP A 254 5.41 4.28 -0.86
CA ASP A 254 6.04 3.11 -0.22
C ASP A 254 4.98 2.14 0.31
N ILE A 255 4.01 2.66 1.06
CA ILE A 255 2.95 1.90 1.75
C ILE A 255 1.59 2.36 1.22
N ARG A 256 0.66 1.43 1.07
CA ARG A 256 -0.70 1.70 0.61
C ARG A 256 -1.71 1.03 1.54
N TYR A 257 -2.64 1.83 2.03
CA TYR A 257 -3.83 1.41 2.76
C TYR A 257 -5.07 1.86 2.01
N CYS A 258 -6.16 1.12 2.19
CA CYS A 258 -7.45 1.53 1.64
C CYS A 258 -8.63 1.21 2.53
N THR A 259 -9.75 1.89 2.27
CA THR A 259 -11.04 1.59 2.88
C THR A 259 -11.73 0.42 2.17
N GLN A 260 -12.77 -0.14 2.80
CA GLN A 260 -13.52 -1.28 2.26
C GLN A 260 -14.26 -0.97 0.96
N ASP A 261 -14.67 0.30 0.76
CA ASP A 261 -15.34 0.78 -0.45
C ASP A 261 -14.35 1.21 -1.56
N ALA A 262 -13.05 1.07 -1.32
CA ALA A 262 -12.03 1.46 -2.29
C ALA A 262 -11.97 0.52 -3.50
N TRP A 263 -11.56 1.09 -4.62
CA TRP A 263 -11.29 0.34 -5.84
C TRP A 263 -10.26 1.05 -6.72
N PHE A 264 -9.51 0.24 -7.47
CA PHE A 264 -8.37 0.66 -8.28
C PHE A 264 -8.63 0.34 -9.75
N GLN A 265 -8.22 1.21 -10.67
CA GLN A 265 -8.48 1.02 -12.09
C GLN A 265 -7.35 1.64 -12.92
N VAL A 266 -6.60 0.80 -13.64
CA VAL A 266 -5.67 1.23 -14.70
C VAL A 266 -6.52 1.61 -15.92
N LYS A 267 -6.85 2.88 -16.06
CA LYS A 267 -7.95 3.34 -16.94
C LYS A 267 -7.49 3.73 -18.34
N GLU A 268 -6.19 3.80 -18.55
CA GLU A 268 -5.55 4.45 -19.70
C GLU A 268 -5.95 3.80 -21.04
N VAL A 269 -6.14 2.48 -21.08
CA VAL A 269 -6.53 1.80 -22.32
C VAL A 269 -7.93 2.21 -22.81
N ASP A 270 -8.84 2.54 -21.91
CA ASP A 270 -10.19 3.01 -22.27
C ASP A 270 -10.20 4.45 -22.82
N ILE A 271 -9.11 5.20 -22.63
CA ILE A 271 -8.89 6.51 -23.24
C ILE A 271 -7.90 6.44 -24.43
N GLY A 272 -7.53 5.22 -24.86
CA GLY A 272 -6.73 4.99 -26.06
C GLY A 272 -5.22 5.18 -25.87
N LEU A 273 -4.70 5.05 -24.65
CA LEU A 273 -3.26 5.12 -24.38
C LEU A 273 -2.76 4.02 -23.44
N ALA A 274 -1.47 3.71 -23.54
CA ALA A 274 -0.79 2.94 -22.51
C ALA A 274 -0.36 3.88 -21.38
N ALA A 275 -0.53 3.48 -20.12
CA ALA A 275 -0.15 4.33 -18.99
C ALA A 275 1.35 4.64 -19.01
N ASP A 276 1.67 5.94 -19.03
CA ASP A 276 3.01 6.45 -19.35
C ASP A 276 3.63 7.29 -18.22
N VAL A 277 2.95 7.44 -17.08
CA VAL A 277 3.41 8.27 -15.94
C VAL A 277 3.85 7.48 -14.70
N GLY A 278 3.74 6.14 -14.71
CA GLY A 278 4.31 5.30 -13.65
C GLY A 278 3.74 3.90 -13.49
N THR A 279 2.46 3.70 -13.77
CA THR A 279 1.73 2.45 -13.47
C THR A 279 2.43 1.25 -14.10
N LEU A 280 2.74 1.29 -15.40
CA LEU A 280 3.36 0.15 -16.08
C LEU A 280 4.82 -0.09 -15.66
N GLN A 281 5.46 0.89 -15.03
CA GLN A 281 6.85 0.77 -14.57
C GLN A 281 6.94 0.29 -13.12
N ARG A 282 5.95 0.66 -12.28
CA ARG A 282 5.95 0.42 -10.82
C ARG A 282 4.98 -0.66 -10.37
N LEU A 283 3.76 -0.71 -10.90
CA LEU A 283 2.75 -1.69 -10.48
C LEU A 283 3.25 -3.14 -10.57
N PRO A 284 3.90 -3.59 -11.67
CA PRO A 284 4.48 -4.94 -11.76
C PRO A 284 5.54 -5.28 -10.69
N ARG A 285 6.12 -4.26 -10.05
CA ARG A 285 7.19 -4.43 -9.05
C ARG A 285 6.68 -4.46 -7.62
N ILE A 286 5.44 -4.02 -7.40
CA ILE A 286 4.83 -3.94 -6.06
C ILE A 286 3.76 -5.02 -5.84
N ILE A 287 3.22 -5.62 -6.90
CA ILE A 287 2.35 -6.81 -6.81
C ILE A 287 3.02 -8.02 -7.45
N GLY A 288 2.95 -9.18 -6.79
CA GLY A 288 3.67 -10.39 -7.22
C GLY A 288 3.00 -11.16 -8.37
N ASN A 289 1.71 -10.92 -8.63
CA ASN A 289 0.95 -11.64 -9.65
C ASN A 289 0.95 -10.86 -10.98
N GLN A 290 1.90 -11.18 -11.86
CA GLN A 290 1.99 -10.54 -13.17
C GLN A 290 0.78 -10.80 -14.08
N SER A 291 0.13 -11.97 -13.98
CA SER A 291 -1.06 -12.26 -14.78
C SER A 291 -2.19 -11.29 -14.44
N LEU A 292 -2.37 -11.00 -13.15
CA LEU A 292 -3.34 -10.01 -12.69
C LEU A 292 -2.98 -8.60 -13.18
N VAL A 293 -1.71 -8.19 -13.09
CA VAL A 293 -1.25 -6.88 -13.61
C VAL A 293 -1.65 -6.71 -15.08
N ASN A 294 -1.37 -7.73 -15.90
CA ASN A 294 -1.67 -7.70 -17.33
C ASN A 294 -3.18 -7.58 -17.58
N GLU A 295 -3.99 -8.36 -16.86
CA GLU A 295 -5.44 -8.30 -16.97
C GLU A 295 -5.97 -6.90 -16.60
N LEU A 296 -5.52 -6.32 -15.48
CA LEU A 296 -5.92 -4.99 -15.04
C LEU A 296 -5.55 -3.92 -16.09
N ALA A 297 -4.34 -4.00 -16.64
CA ALA A 297 -3.84 -3.04 -17.61
C ALA A 297 -4.54 -3.15 -18.98
N PHE A 298 -4.85 -4.35 -19.45
CA PHE A 298 -5.46 -4.55 -20.78
C PHE A 298 -6.98 -4.40 -20.79
N THR A 299 -7.65 -4.62 -19.66
CA THR A 299 -9.12 -4.60 -19.59
C THR A 299 -9.68 -3.34 -18.95
N ALA A 300 -8.83 -2.54 -18.30
CA ALA A 300 -9.24 -1.43 -17.44
C ALA A 300 -10.33 -1.79 -16.44
N ARG A 301 -10.45 -3.06 -16.01
CA ARG A 301 -11.46 -3.44 -15.02
C ARG A 301 -11.13 -2.84 -13.65
N LYS A 302 -12.15 -2.72 -12.82
CA LYS A 302 -11.95 -2.33 -11.41
C LYS A 302 -11.42 -3.53 -10.62
N MET A 303 -10.43 -3.26 -9.77
CA MET A 303 -10.01 -4.15 -8.69
C MET A 303 -10.55 -3.58 -7.37
N MET A 304 -11.44 -4.32 -6.71
CA MET A 304 -12.05 -3.90 -5.45
C MET A 304 -11.11 -4.16 -4.26
N ALA A 305 -11.35 -3.50 -3.13
CA ALA A 305 -10.50 -3.60 -1.93
C ALA A 305 -10.11 -5.04 -1.51
N PRO A 306 -11.01 -6.05 -1.47
CA PRO A 306 -10.61 -7.41 -1.08
C PRO A 306 -9.59 -8.05 -2.04
N GLU A 307 -9.75 -7.81 -3.35
CA GLU A 307 -8.80 -8.31 -4.36
C GLU A 307 -7.47 -7.54 -4.27
N ALA A 308 -7.53 -6.22 -4.04
CA ALA A 308 -6.34 -5.39 -3.85
C ALA A 308 -5.51 -5.82 -2.64
N GLU A 309 -6.16 -6.16 -1.52
CA GLU A 309 -5.50 -6.71 -0.34
C GLU A 309 -4.90 -8.09 -0.64
N SER A 310 -5.69 -9.00 -1.21
CA SER A 310 -5.24 -10.37 -1.52
C SER A 310 -4.07 -10.44 -2.52
N SER A 311 -4.00 -9.47 -3.45
CA SER A 311 -2.91 -9.35 -4.42
C SER A 311 -1.65 -8.69 -3.85
N GLY A 312 -1.74 -8.09 -2.67
CA GLY A 312 -0.66 -7.35 -2.02
C GLY A 312 -0.49 -5.92 -2.50
N LEU A 313 -1.43 -5.36 -3.29
CA LEU A 313 -1.39 -3.95 -3.67
C LEU A 313 -1.51 -3.06 -2.42
N VAL A 314 -2.40 -3.43 -1.50
CA VAL A 314 -2.66 -2.73 -0.25
C VAL A 314 -2.50 -3.67 0.95
N ARG A 315 -2.42 -3.09 2.15
CA ARG A 315 -2.32 -3.79 3.44
C ARG A 315 -3.36 -3.30 4.44
#